data_AF-A0A2A2QXN3-F1
#
_entry.id   AF-A0A2A2QXN3-F1
#
_cell.length_a   1.000
_cell.length_b   1.000
_cell.length_c   1.000
_cell.angle_alpha   90.00
_cell.angle_beta   90.00
_cell.angle_gamma   90.00
#
_symmetry.space_group_name_H-M   'P 1'
#
loop_
_entity.id
_entity.type
_entity.pdbx_description
1 polymer ?
#
loop_
_entity_poly.entity_id
_entity_poly.type
_entity_poly.pdbx_seq_one_letter_code
_entity_poly.pdbx_strand_id
1 'polypeptide(L)'
;MPGMKCGLLACVAMMALVGISTAPAEDAYSRSDVLAALAVSGAQLPDAKVSPLPPQVAAPAEKNPYLLALQKMAVAQGDPELIAALLRYQLAYLLPDNDLPARVMGVVFYEQPDTFVRVYNEFPAAARVILGPYLKFGFEKTVEGRNASSPQVKAARKKFDALQGSLMNARSRDDVR
;
A
#
# COMPACT_ATOMS: atom_id res chain seq x y z
N MET A 1 21.98 -42.37 61.29
CA MET A 1 21.64 -43.29 60.19
C MET A 1 20.14 -43.59 60.28
N PRO A 2 19.36 -43.76 59.18
CA PRO A 2 19.43 -43.22 57.80
C PRO A 2 18.95 -41.74 57.77
N GLY A 3 18.37 -41.12 56.73
CA GLY A 3 18.41 -41.38 55.26
C GLY A 3 17.05 -41.53 54.51
N MET A 4 16.81 -40.70 53.46
CA MET A 4 15.78 -40.82 52.38
C MET A 4 14.29 -40.63 52.81
N LYS A 5 13.33 -40.10 52.02
CA LYS A 5 13.22 -39.65 50.59
C LYS A 5 11.87 -38.91 50.43
N CYS A 6 11.76 -37.96 49.47
CA CYS A 6 10.51 -37.47 48.80
C CYS A 6 9.32 -36.95 49.67
N GLY A 7 8.46 -36.04 49.23
CA GLY A 7 8.43 -35.21 48.01
C GLY A 7 7.02 -34.66 47.72
N LEU A 8 6.97 -33.59 46.91
CA LEU A 8 5.83 -33.14 46.07
C LEU A 8 4.59 -32.45 46.70
N LEU A 9 4.06 -31.52 45.90
CA LEU A 9 2.68 -30.99 45.84
C LEU A 9 2.21 -29.96 46.89
N ALA A 10 2.51 -28.70 46.59
CA ALA A 10 1.52 -27.62 46.68
C ALA A 10 1.45 -26.91 45.32
N CYS A 11 0.47 -27.28 44.49
CA CYS A 11 0.25 -26.63 43.19
C CYS A 11 -0.30 -25.23 43.40
N VAL A 12 0.54 -24.21 43.21
CA VAL A 12 0.08 -22.82 43.09
C VAL A 12 -0.74 -22.70 41.80
N ALA A 13 -2.02 -22.34 41.94
CA ALA A 13 -2.90 -22.10 40.81
C ALA A 13 -2.45 -20.83 40.06
N MET A 14 -1.58 -21.01 39.07
CA MET A 14 -1.27 -19.97 38.10
C MET A 14 -2.52 -19.77 37.24
N MET A 15 -3.36 -18.78 37.60
CA MET A 15 -4.41 -18.30 36.72
C MET A 15 -3.74 -17.72 35.47
N ALA A 16 -3.80 -18.49 34.39
CA ALA A 16 -3.50 -17.99 33.06
C ALA A 16 -4.56 -16.93 32.70
N LEU A 17 -4.27 -15.68 33.03
CA LEU A 17 -4.85 -14.53 32.38
C LEU A 17 -4.42 -14.60 30.90
N VAL A 18 -5.20 -15.33 30.12
CA VAL A 18 -5.20 -15.25 28.66
C VAL A 18 -5.73 -13.87 28.33
N GLY A 19 -4.83 -12.88 28.37
CA GLY A 19 -5.05 -11.60 27.73
C GLY A 19 -5.24 -11.89 26.26
N ILE A 20 -6.49 -11.93 25.81
CA ILE A 20 -6.83 -11.93 24.39
C ILE A 20 -6.37 -10.57 23.88
N SER A 21 -5.10 -10.51 23.49
CA SER A 21 -4.56 -9.39 22.74
C SER A 21 -5.26 -9.42 21.39
N THR A 22 -6.36 -8.69 21.30
CA THR A 22 -6.99 -8.34 20.03
C THR A 22 -6.05 -7.38 19.32
N ALA A 23 -4.97 -7.94 18.76
CA ALA A 23 -4.20 -7.26 17.74
C ALA A 23 -5.18 -6.75 16.67
N PRO A 24 -4.99 -5.53 16.13
CA PRO A 24 -5.87 -5.03 15.07
C PRO A 24 -5.88 -6.06 13.93
N ALA A 25 -7.04 -6.24 13.26
CA ALA A 25 -7.19 -7.31 12.26
C ALA A 25 -6.11 -7.27 11.14
N GLU A 26 -5.57 -6.07 10.88
CA GLU A 26 -4.45 -5.79 9.99
C GLU A 26 -3.14 -6.55 10.35
N ASP A 27 -2.94 -6.90 11.62
CA ASP A 27 -1.77 -7.62 12.13
C ASP A 27 -1.89 -9.15 12.02
N ALA A 28 -3.08 -9.65 11.66
CA ALA A 28 -3.34 -11.08 11.50
C ALA A 28 -3.04 -11.61 10.08
N TYR A 29 -2.95 -10.73 9.08
CA TYR A 29 -2.75 -11.14 7.68
C TYR A 29 -1.27 -11.37 7.37
N SER A 30 -0.95 -12.49 6.72
CA SER A 30 0.38 -12.69 6.14
C SER A 30 0.53 -11.90 4.83
N ARG A 31 1.78 -11.67 4.42
CA ARG A 31 2.12 -11.10 3.10
C ARG A 31 1.42 -11.82 1.94
N SER A 32 1.38 -13.16 2.00
CA SER A 32 0.71 -14.01 1.01
C SER A 32 -0.80 -13.80 0.99
N ASP A 33 -1.44 -13.65 2.16
CA ASP A 33 -2.89 -13.42 2.24
C ASP A 33 -3.26 -12.06 1.65
N VAL A 34 -2.47 -11.02 1.96
CA VAL A 34 -2.63 -9.67 1.40
C VAL A 34 -2.49 -9.69 -0.13
N LEU A 35 -1.45 -10.32 -0.66
CA LEU A 35 -1.23 -10.43 -2.11
C LEU A 35 -2.35 -11.22 -2.81
N ALA A 36 -2.81 -12.33 -2.21
CA ALA A 36 -3.90 -13.12 -2.75
C ALA A 36 -5.25 -12.40 -2.68
N ALA A 37 -5.56 -11.73 -1.56
CA ALA A 37 -6.82 -11.01 -1.37
C ALA A 37 -6.95 -9.78 -2.27
N LEU A 38 -5.82 -9.14 -2.62
CA LEU A 38 -5.76 -7.97 -3.51
C LEU A 38 -5.36 -8.32 -4.96
N ALA A 39 -5.26 -9.61 -5.31
CA ALA A 39 -4.93 -10.06 -6.64
C ALA A 39 -6.06 -9.71 -7.64
N VAL A 40 -5.82 -8.74 -8.51
CA VAL A 40 -6.76 -8.41 -9.59
C VAL A 40 -6.47 -9.29 -10.81
N SER A 41 -7.29 -10.31 -10.99
CA SER A 41 -7.33 -11.08 -12.25
C SER A 41 -7.92 -10.21 -13.36
N GLY A 42 -7.16 -9.95 -14.42
CA GLY A 42 -7.64 -9.17 -15.56
C GLY A 42 -7.47 -7.66 -15.46
N ALA A 43 -6.60 -7.15 -14.57
CA ALA A 43 -6.03 -5.81 -14.74
C ALA A 43 -5.12 -5.80 -15.99
N GLN A 44 -5.74 -5.78 -17.18
CA GLN A 44 -5.05 -5.45 -18.42
C GLN A 44 -4.48 -4.04 -18.24
N LEU A 45 -3.16 -3.97 -18.02
CA LEU A 45 -2.42 -2.73 -18.16
C LEU A 45 -2.79 -2.20 -19.55
N PRO A 46 -3.37 -1.00 -19.67
CA PRO A 46 -3.93 -0.53 -20.93
C PRO A 46 -2.82 -0.51 -21.97
N ASP A 47 -2.94 -1.41 -22.93
CA ASP A 47 -1.98 -1.56 -24.00
C ASP A 47 -2.05 -0.30 -24.87
N ALA A 48 -0.91 0.20 -25.33
CA ALA A 48 -0.76 1.60 -25.79
C ALA A 48 -1.52 1.97 -27.08
N LYS A 49 -2.46 1.14 -27.54
CA LYS A 49 -3.16 1.25 -28.82
C LYS A 49 -4.67 0.98 -28.82
N VAL A 50 -5.34 0.67 -27.70
CA VAL A 50 -6.78 0.31 -27.74
C VAL A 50 -7.64 1.00 -26.67
N SER A 51 -8.74 1.57 -27.14
CA SER A 51 -9.90 2.12 -26.42
C SER A 51 -10.74 1.02 -25.73
N PRO A 52 -11.66 1.35 -24.80
CA PRO A 52 -11.71 2.49 -23.88
C PRO A 52 -11.06 2.12 -22.53
N LEU A 53 -11.12 3.02 -21.53
CA LEU A 53 -10.85 2.61 -20.15
C LEU A 53 -11.80 1.44 -19.77
N PRO A 54 -11.34 0.41 -19.05
CA PRO A 54 -12.22 -0.65 -18.55
C PRO A 54 -13.34 -0.06 -17.69
N PRO A 55 -14.51 -0.72 -17.61
CA PRO A 55 -15.66 -0.20 -16.86
C PRO A 55 -15.24 0.16 -15.44
N GLN A 56 -15.37 1.44 -15.10
CA GLN A 56 -14.88 1.97 -13.83
C GLN A 56 -15.75 1.41 -12.72
N VAL A 57 -15.13 0.71 -11.79
CA VAL A 57 -15.76 0.13 -10.59
C VAL A 57 -15.14 0.74 -9.33
N ALA A 58 -15.95 0.84 -8.28
CA ALA A 58 -15.49 1.27 -6.96
C ALA A 58 -14.70 0.14 -6.28
N ALA A 59 -13.72 0.50 -5.46
CA ALA A 59 -12.93 -0.48 -4.72
C ALA A 59 -13.81 -1.19 -3.66
N PRO A 60 -13.93 -2.54 -3.69
CA PRO A 60 -14.74 -3.28 -2.73
C PRO A 60 -14.32 -2.99 -1.28
N ALA A 61 -15.26 -2.54 -0.46
CA ALA A 61 -15.00 -2.09 0.92
C ALA A 61 -14.54 -3.24 1.84
N GLU A 62 -14.94 -4.47 1.54
CA GLU A 62 -14.48 -5.69 2.23
C GLU A 62 -12.98 -5.96 2.06
N LYS A 63 -12.31 -5.29 1.11
CA LYS A 63 -10.85 -5.37 0.93
C LYS A 63 -10.08 -4.36 1.78
N ASN A 64 -10.74 -3.41 2.44
CA ASN A 64 -10.10 -2.35 3.21
C ASN A 64 -9.11 -2.86 4.29
N PRO A 65 -9.39 -3.94 5.05
CA PRO A 65 -8.42 -4.50 6.02
C PRO A 65 -7.11 -4.97 5.37
N TYR A 66 -7.18 -5.55 4.17
CA TYR A 66 -6.00 -5.99 3.43
C TYR A 66 -5.20 -4.81 2.86
N LEU A 67 -5.87 -3.71 2.47
CA LEU A 67 -5.19 -2.48 2.03
C LEU A 67 -4.43 -1.80 3.18
N LEU A 68 -4.97 -1.82 4.40
CA LEU A 68 -4.30 -1.28 5.58
C LEU A 68 -3.13 -2.18 6.03
N ALA A 69 -3.31 -3.51 6.02
CA ALA A 69 -2.23 -4.46 6.22
C ALA A 69 -1.10 -4.29 5.18
N LEU A 70 -1.45 -4.13 3.90
CA LEU A 70 -0.51 -3.80 2.82
C LEU A 70 0.25 -2.51 3.15
N GLN A 71 -0.45 -1.44 3.55
CA GLN A 71 0.17 -0.17 3.92
C GLN A 71 1.23 -0.37 5.00
N LYS A 72 0.90 -1.10 6.08
CA LYS A 72 1.82 -1.36 7.20
C LYS A 72 3.07 -2.13 6.73
N MET A 73 2.89 -3.22 5.97
CA MET A 73 4.00 -4.03 5.46
C MET A 73 4.88 -3.26 4.47
N ALA A 74 4.26 -2.57 3.50
CA ALA A 74 4.97 -1.79 2.48
C ALA A 74 5.74 -0.61 3.09
N VAL A 75 5.17 0.10 4.06
CA VAL A 75 5.87 1.18 4.80
C VAL A 75 7.04 0.63 5.62
N ALA A 76 6.89 -0.52 6.27
CA ALA A 76 7.93 -1.10 7.12
C ALA A 76 9.14 -1.65 6.34
N GLN A 77 8.92 -2.20 5.13
CA GLN A 77 9.94 -2.96 4.40
C GLN A 77 10.30 -2.40 3.02
N GLY A 78 9.51 -1.47 2.47
CA GLY A 78 9.66 -1.02 1.09
C GLY A 78 9.46 -2.16 0.08
N ASP A 79 8.56 -3.10 0.36
CA ASP A 79 8.34 -4.31 -0.44
C ASP A 79 7.82 -3.97 -1.86
N PRO A 80 8.59 -4.27 -2.93
CA PRO A 80 8.21 -3.89 -4.28
C PRO A 80 7.00 -4.65 -4.83
N GLU A 81 6.74 -5.90 -4.40
CA GLU A 81 5.59 -6.66 -4.89
C GLU A 81 4.30 -6.16 -4.26
N LEU A 82 4.32 -5.78 -2.98
CA LEU A 82 3.18 -5.14 -2.31
C LEU A 82 2.88 -3.77 -2.94
N ILE A 83 3.90 -2.97 -3.25
CA ILE A 83 3.70 -1.71 -3.99
C ILE A 83 3.10 -2.00 -5.38
N ALA A 84 3.61 -2.99 -6.11
CA ALA A 84 3.09 -3.34 -7.43
C ALA A 84 1.64 -3.87 -7.36
N ALA A 85 1.28 -4.62 -6.31
CA ALA A 85 -0.08 -5.07 -6.06
C ALA A 85 -1.02 -3.88 -5.80
N LEU A 86 -0.62 -2.92 -4.96
CA LEU A 86 -1.36 -1.68 -4.70
C LEU A 86 -1.59 -0.85 -5.98
N LEU A 87 -0.57 -0.70 -6.83
CA LEU A 87 -0.71 0.02 -8.10
C LEU A 87 -1.65 -0.69 -9.08
N ARG A 88 -1.60 -2.03 -9.16
CA ARG A 88 -2.56 -2.83 -9.96
C ARG A 88 -3.98 -2.73 -9.40
N TYR A 89 -4.13 -2.72 -8.08
CA TYR A 89 -5.42 -2.58 -7.41
C TYR A 89 -6.04 -1.21 -7.70
N GLN A 90 -5.27 -0.11 -7.60
CA GLN A 90 -5.78 1.22 -7.96
C GLN A 90 -6.15 1.32 -9.44
N LEU A 91 -5.40 0.69 -10.36
CA LEU A 91 -5.75 0.66 -11.78
C LEU A 91 -7.05 -0.08 -12.08
N ALA A 92 -7.40 -1.07 -11.26
CA ALA A 92 -8.64 -1.83 -11.38
C ALA A 92 -9.87 -1.08 -10.86
N TYR A 93 -9.68 -0.24 -9.84
CA TYR A 93 -10.76 0.43 -9.11
C TYR A 93 -10.59 1.95 -9.14
N LEU A 94 -11.14 2.57 -10.18
CA LEU A 94 -10.93 3.98 -10.49
C LEU A 94 -12.02 4.93 -9.94
N LEU A 95 -13.17 4.42 -9.49
CA LEU A 95 -14.23 5.27 -8.95
C LEU A 95 -13.90 5.81 -7.54
N PRO A 96 -14.29 7.07 -7.23
CA PRO A 96 -13.89 7.75 -5.99
C PRO A 96 -14.66 7.32 -4.73
N ASP A 97 -15.70 6.48 -4.85
CA ASP A 97 -16.57 6.06 -3.74
C ASP A 97 -15.82 5.37 -2.58
N ASN A 98 -14.66 4.78 -2.86
CA ASN A 98 -13.73 4.28 -1.85
C ASN A 98 -12.33 4.84 -2.16
N ASP A 99 -11.97 5.93 -1.46
CA ASP A 99 -10.71 6.65 -1.67
C ASP A 99 -9.49 5.99 -1.00
N LEU A 100 -9.71 4.93 -0.20
CA LEU A 100 -8.68 4.28 0.60
C LEU A 100 -7.47 3.81 -0.23
N PRO A 101 -7.60 3.19 -1.42
CA PRO A 101 -6.44 2.76 -2.21
C PRO A 101 -5.53 3.94 -2.58
N ALA A 102 -6.11 5.09 -2.94
CA ALA A 102 -5.38 6.30 -3.26
C ALA A 102 -4.69 6.87 -2.01
N ARG A 103 -5.38 6.90 -0.86
CA ARG A 103 -4.78 7.32 0.42
C ARG A 103 -3.61 6.42 0.83
N VAL A 104 -3.75 5.10 0.69
CA VAL A 104 -2.67 4.12 0.94
C VAL A 104 -1.48 4.36 0.00
N MET A 105 -1.72 4.60 -1.30
CA MET A 105 -0.65 4.99 -2.23
C MET A 105 0.10 6.24 -1.79
N GLY A 106 -0.61 7.25 -1.28
CA GLY A 106 -0.01 8.47 -0.73
C GLY A 106 0.92 8.21 0.44
N VAL A 107 0.49 7.39 1.40
CA VAL A 107 1.27 7.03 2.59
C VAL A 107 2.50 6.22 2.20
N VAL A 108 2.34 5.19 1.36
CA VAL A 108 3.46 4.33 0.93
C VAL A 108 4.46 5.14 0.09
N PHE A 109 4.02 6.06 -0.77
CA PHE A 109 4.92 6.97 -1.47
C PHE A 109 5.67 7.91 -0.51
N TYR A 110 5.00 8.48 0.49
CA TYR A 110 5.62 9.43 1.43
C TYR A 110 6.72 8.77 2.29
N GLU A 111 6.47 7.56 2.79
CA GLU A 111 7.43 6.85 3.65
C GLU A 111 8.49 6.05 2.84
N GLN A 112 8.15 5.53 1.65
CA GLN A 112 9.04 4.69 0.82
C GLN A 112 9.21 5.22 -0.63
N PRO A 113 9.59 6.49 -0.84
CA PRO A 113 9.50 7.14 -2.14
C PRO A 113 10.43 6.54 -3.22
N ASP A 114 11.63 6.06 -2.86
CA ASP A 114 12.57 5.51 -3.85
C ASP A 114 12.09 4.17 -4.41
N THR A 115 11.68 3.24 -3.54
CA THR A 115 11.13 1.95 -3.97
C THR A 115 9.81 2.14 -4.70
N PHE A 116 8.95 3.07 -4.24
CA PHE A 116 7.72 3.42 -4.94
C PHE A 116 7.99 3.93 -6.36
N VAL A 117 8.89 4.91 -6.52
CA VAL A 117 9.22 5.48 -7.85
C VAL A 117 9.85 4.44 -8.77
N ARG A 118 10.66 3.51 -8.25
CA ARG A 118 11.19 2.38 -9.03
C ARG A 118 10.06 1.52 -9.58
N VAL A 119 9.22 0.97 -8.71
CA VAL A 119 8.14 0.06 -9.08
C VAL A 119 7.11 0.76 -9.98
N TYR A 120 6.76 2.01 -9.68
CA TYR A 120 5.85 2.79 -10.50
C TYR A 120 6.36 2.98 -11.94
N ASN A 121 7.66 3.11 -12.15
CA ASN A 121 8.27 3.23 -13.48
C ASN A 121 8.39 1.91 -14.27
N GLU A 122 8.14 0.76 -13.64
CA GLU A 122 7.99 -0.53 -14.33
C GLU A 122 6.64 -0.65 -15.06
N PHE A 123 5.67 0.22 -14.74
CA PHE A 123 4.35 0.23 -15.39
C PHE A 123 4.37 0.99 -16.74
N PRO A 124 3.57 0.56 -17.73
CA PRO A 124 3.41 1.29 -19.00
C PRO A 124 3.06 2.76 -18.81
N ALA A 125 3.47 3.62 -19.76
CA ALA A 125 3.25 5.06 -19.67
C ALA A 125 1.76 5.43 -19.50
N ALA A 126 0.86 4.77 -20.22
CA ALA A 126 -0.59 4.95 -20.08
C ALA A 126 -1.09 4.64 -18.66
N ALA A 127 -0.66 3.52 -18.07
CA ALA A 127 -1.00 3.13 -16.71
C ALA A 127 -0.48 4.15 -15.67
N ARG A 128 0.75 4.65 -15.85
CA ARG A 128 1.31 5.73 -15.01
C ARG A 128 0.48 7.01 -15.10
N VAL A 129 0.10 7.45 -16.30
CA VAL A 129 -0.76 8.64 -16.50
C VAL A 129 -2.11 8.48 -15.80
N ILE A 130 -2.74 7.30 -15.86
CA ILE A 130 -3.99 7.00 -15.14
C ILE A 130 -3.82 7.04 -13.63
N LEU A 131 -2.70 6.53 -13.10
CA LEU A 131 -2.40 6.53 -11.66
C LEU A 131 -2.03 7.92 -11.10
N GLY A 132 -1.57 8.84 -11.94
CA GLY A 132 -1.05 10.16 -11.54
C GLY A 132 -2.00 10.98 -10.65
N PRO A 133 -3.29 11.14 -11.00
CA PRO A 133 -4.29 11.83 -10.18
C PRO A 133 -4.52 11.18 -8.80
N TYR A 134 -4.59 9.85 -8.72
CA TYR A 134 -4.81 9.13 -7.46
C TYR A 134 -3.60 9.24 -6.53
N LEU A 135 -2.38 9.11 -7.08
CA LEU A 135 -1.15 9.34 -6.34
C LEU A 135 -1.07 10.79 -5.84
N LYS A 136 -1.49 11.77 -6.65
CA LYS A 136 -1.56 13.17 -6.23
C LYS A 136 -2.52 13.35 -5.05
N PHE A 137 -3.77 12.91 -5.19
CA PHE A 137 -4.78 12.99 -4.14
C PHE A 137 -4.29 12.35 -2.83
N GLY A 138 -3.78 11.11 -2.92
CA GLY A 138 -3.25 10.38 -1.78
C GLY A 138 -2.10 11.10 -1.10
N PHE A 139 -1.14 11.59 -1.88
CA PHE A 139 0.02 12.31 -1.36
C PHE A 139 -0.38 13.63 -0.69
N GLU A 140 -1.29 14.40 -1.30
CA GLU A 140 -1.85 15.63 -0.71
C GLU A 140 -2.55 15.33 0.62
N LYS A 141 -3.40 14.29 0.69
CA LYS A 141 -4.02 13.81 1.93
C LYS A 141 -3.05 13.25 2.96
N THR A 142 -1.87 12.79 2.55
CA THR A 142 -0.83 12.28 3.47
C THR A 142 -0.07 13.41 4.14
N VAL A 143 0.14 14.53 3.44
CA VAL A 143 0.87 15.70 3.96
C VAL A 143 -0.04 16.79 4.51
N GLU A 144 -1.36 16.69 4.34
CA GLU A 144 -2.36 17.54 5.00
C GLU A 144 -2.14 17.53 6.52
N GLY A 145 -2.11 18.70 7.15
CA GLY A 145 -1.80 18.87 8.57
C GLY A 145 -0.33 18.65 8.97
N ARG A 146 0.56 18.17 8.07
CA ARG A 146 2.00 18.04 8.38
C ARG A 146 2.74 19.37 8.21
N ASN A 147 3.81 19.56 8.98
CA ASN A 147 4.66 20.74 8.86
C ASN A 147 5.40 20.78 7.50
N ALA A 148 4.96 21.67 6.60
CA ALA A 148 5.55 21.87 5.27
C ALA A 148 7.05 22.25 5.29
N SER A 149 7.56 22.79 6.40
CA SER A 149 8.98 23.09 6.57
C SER A 149 9.84 21.87 6.94
N SER A 150 9.23 20.74 7.32
CA SER A 150 9.92 19.50 7.68
C SER A 150 10.83 19.00 6.55
N PRO A 151 12.07 18.56 6.84
CA PRO A 151 12.95 17.95 5.85
C PRO A 151 12.33 16.76 5.13
N GLN A 152 11.57 15.90 5.82
CA GLN A 152 10.90 14.74 5.21
C GLN A 152 9.83 15.18 4.21
N VAL A 153 8.97 16.13 4.58
CA VAL A 153 7.91 16.66 3.71
C VAL A 153 8.51 17.35 2.48
N LYS A 154 9.59 18.14 2.64
CA LYS A 154 10.32 18.76 1.53
C LYS A 154 10.96 17.73 0.60
N ALA A 155 11.58 16.68 1.13
CA ALA A 155 12.20 15.62 0.35
C ALA A 155 11.17 14.81 -0.44
N ALA A 156 10.07 14.41 0.20
CA ALA A 156 8.96 13.71 -0.44
C ALA A 156 8.29 14.58 -1.52
N ARG A 157 8.04 15.87 -1.24
CA ARG A 157 7.50 16.84 -2.21
C ARG A 157 8.42 16.96 -3.43
N LYS A 158 9.73 17.15 -3.24
CA LYS A 158 10.70 17.23 -4.34
C LYS A 158 10.66 15.99 -5.25
N LYS A 159 10.55 14.78 -4.67
CA LYS A 159 10.44 13.54 -5.45
C LYS A 159 9.10 13.44 -6.17
N PHE A 160 8.02 13.87 -5.53
CA PHE A 160 6.68 13.91 -6.13
C PHE A 160 6.63 14.87 -7.33
N ASP A 161 7.12 16.09 -7.17
CA ASP A 161 7.13 17.12 -8.22
C ASP A 161 7.98 16.66 -9.43
N ALA A 162 9.12 16.01 -9.17
CA ALA A 162 9.96 15.41 -10.22
C ALA A 162 9.23 14.27 -10.96
N LEU A 163 8.48 13.43 -10.24
CA LEU A 163 7.66 12.37 -10.84
C LEU A 163 6.55 12.96 -11.71
N GLN A 164 5.81 13.96 -11.22
CA GLN A 164 4.75 14.65 -11.98
C GLN A 164 5.31 15.32 -13.25
N GLY A 165 6.45 16.00 -13.16
CA GLY A 165 7.13 16.57 -14.33
C GLY A 165 7.54 15.51 -15.36
N SER A 166 7.94 14.31 -14.92
CA SER A 166 8.24 13.20 -15.82
C SER A 166 7.00 12.70 -16.60
N LEU A 167 5.82 12.72 -15.98
CA LEU A 167 4.56 12.30 -16.62
C LEU A 167 4.09 13.29 -17.69
N MET A 168 4.23 14.59 -17.43
CA MET A 168 3.92 15.64 -18.41
C MET A 168 4.82 15.50 -19.66
N ASN A 169 6.11 15.22 -19.45
CA ASN A 169 7.08 14.99 -20.54
C ASN A 169 6.85 13.66 -21.29
N ALA A 170 6.31 12.64 -20.63
CA ALA A 170 5.94 11.39 -21.28
C ALA A 170 4.77 11.59 -22.25
N ARG A 171 3.69 12.23 -21.78
CA ARG A 171 2.50 12.55 -22.60
C ARG A 171 2.86 13.34 -23.86
N SER A 172 3.69 14.37 -23.72
CA SER A 172 4.14 15.21 -24.85
C SER A 172 4.98 14.49 -25.91
N ARG A 173 5.46 13.26 -25.67
CA ARG A 173 6.26 12.49 -26.66
C ARG A 173 5.42 11.51 -27.48
N ASP A 174 4.30 11.05 -26.93
CA ASP A 174 3.37 10.18 -27.63
C ASP A 174 2.48 11.00 -28.59
N ASP A 175 2.18 12.27 -28.26
CA ASP A 175 1.45 13.22 -29.13
C ASP A 175 2.23 13.67 -30.40
N VAL A 176 3.48 13.22 -30.60
CA VAL A 176 4.41 13.67 -31.68
C VAL A 176 4.76 12.52 -32.66
N ARG A 177 4.09 11.36 -32.55
CA ARG A 177 4.34 10.16 -33.38
C ARG A 177 3.10 9.67 -34.12
#